data_AF-A0A969JD44-F1
#
_entry.id   AF-A0A969JD44-F1
#
_cell.length_a   1.000
_cell.length_b   1.000
_cell.length_c   1.000
_cell.angle_alpha   90.00
_cell.angle_beta   90.00
_cell.angle_gamma   90.00
#
_symmetry.space_group_name_H-M   'P 1'
#
loop_
_entity.id
_entity.type
_entity.pdbx_description
1 polymer ?
#
loop_
_entity_poly.entity_id
_entity_poly.type
_entity_poly.pdbx_seq_one_letter_code
_entity_poly.pdbx_strand_id
1 'polypeptide(L)'
;MDITETTRNLIAQVKQLQPKYSDPTSSLFIDFYCQYRQGCDYLFPLSVRQSVRLFDILNSFLTCIEMGKPTILMKLMWQDVVGPTLAEYQADEQIEEKLWSSFVEGDLNQTIDHWDLTRRPDGSVNLVLRELLTDLAQLEQTYLLKIAQTNP
;
A
#
# COMPACT_ATOMS: atom_id res chain seq x y z
N MET A 1 17.48 -8.34 8.47
CA MET A 1 16.45 -9.38 8.64
C MET A 1 15.65 -9.38 7.35
N ASP A 2 15.56 -10.50 6.63
CA ASP A 2 15.09 -10.50 5.23
C ASP A 2 13.57 -10.34 5.10
N ILE A 3 13.14 -9.52 4.13
CA ILE A 3 11.76 -9.55 3.63
C ILE A 3 11.47 -10.97 3.16
N THR A 4 10.41 -11.58 3.69
CA THR A 4 10.02 -12.95 3.35
C THR A 4 9.63 -13.06 1.89
N GLU A 5 9.95 -14.19 1.26
CA GLU A 5 9.57 -14.50 -0.12
C GLU A 5 8.03 -14.39 -0.31
N THR A 6 7.26 -14.68 0.73
CA THR A 6 5.81 -14.55 0.74
C THR A 6 5.36 -13.09 0.60
N THR A 7 6.00 -12.16 1.30
CA THR A 7 5.70 -10.71 1.20
C THR A 7 6.12 -10.14 -0.16
N ARG A 8 7.28 -10.54 -0.70
CA ARG A 8 7.70 -10.13 -2.07
C ARG A 8 6.70 -10.59 -3.13
N ASN A 9 6.23 -11.83 -3.04
CA ASN A 9 5.24 -12.38 -3.96
C ASN A 9 3.89 -11.65 -3.89
N LEU A 10 3.47 -11.20 -2.71
CA LEU A 10 2.27 -10.37 -2.55
C LEU A 10 2.45 -9.03 -3.25
N ILE A 11 3.56 -8.34 -3.00
CA ILE A 11 3.86 -7.02 -3.59
C ILE A 11 3.89 -7.10 -5.12
N ALA A 12 4.55 -8.12 -5.67
CA ALA A 12 4.62 -8.32 -7.11
C ALA A 12 3.22 -8.45 -7.74
N GLN A 13 2.30 -9.16 -7.09
CA GLN A 13 0.91 -9.29 -7.55
C GLN A 13 0.13 -7.99 -7.38
N VAL A 14 0.31 -7.28 -6.26
CA VAL A 14 -0.40 -6.02 -5.99
C VAL A 14 0.04 -4.92 -6.96
N LYS A 15 1.33 -4.83 -7.30
CA LYS A 15 1.84 -3.89 -8.33
C LYS A 15 1.20 -4.11 -9.70
N GLN A 16 0.77 -5.34 -10.03
CA GLN A 16 0.05 -5.62 -11.28
C GLN A 16 -1.37 -5.02 -11.33
N LEU A 17 -1.89 -4.50 -10.21
CA LEU A 17 -3.17 -3.77 -10.18
C LEU A 17 -3.03 -2.33 -10.68
N GLN A 18 -1.82 -1.74 -10.72
CA GLN A 18 -1.65 -0.33 -11.11
C GLN A 18 -2.19 0.02 -12.51
N PRO A 19 -2.03 -0.82 -13.56
CA PRO A 19 -2.63 -0.56 -14.86
C PRO A 19 -4.18 -0.57 -14.85
N LYS A 20 -4.80 -1.29 -13.91
CA LYS A 20 -6.27 -1.35 -13.74
C LYS A 20 -6.80 -0.10 -13.03
N TYR A 21 -6.04 0.43 -12.08
CA TYR A 21 -6.39 1.60 -11.27
C TYR A 21 -5.50 2.78 -11.60
N SER A 22 -5.75 3.40 -12.74
CA SER A 22 -4.91 4.47 -13.30
C SER A 22 -5.11 5.84 -12.64
N ASP A 23 -6.07 5.99 -11.73
CA ASP A 23 -6.24 7.25 -11.02
C ASP A 23 -5.08 7.47 -10.02
N PRO A 24 -4.62 8.72 -9.83
CA PRO A 24 -3.46 9.01 -8.99
C PRO A 24 -3.61 8.51 -7.55
N THR A 25 -4.81 8.61 -6.97
CA THR A 25 -5.08 8.24 -5.58
C THR A 25 -4.95 6.72 -5.38
N SER A 26 -5.54 5.92 -6.27
CA SER A 26 -5.40 4.47 -6.22
C SER A 26 -3.97 4.01 -6.47
N SER A 27 -3.28 4.60 -7.46
CA SER A 27 -1.87 4.30 -7.74
C SER A 27 -1.01 4.57 -6.51
N LEU A 28 -1.22 5.71 -5.84
CA LEU A 28 -0.52 6.07 -4.63
C LEU A 28 -0.87 5.16 -3.45
N PHE A 29 -2.14 4.80 -3.28
CA PHE A 29 -2.55 3.87 -2.23
C PHE A 29 -1.95 2.47 -2.44
N ILE A 30 -1.84 2.00 -3.68
CA ILE A 30 -1.14 0.74 -4.01
C ILE A 30 0.34 0.81 -3.60
N ASP A 31 1.02 1.92 -3.92
CA ASP A 31 2.42 2.13 -3.52
C ASP A 31 2.55 2.16 -1.99
N PHE A 32 1.68 2.91 -1.31
CA PHE A 32 1.63 2.99 0.15
C PHE A 32 1.38 1.62 0.79
N TYR A 33 0.42 0.86 0.28
CA TYR A 33 0.09 -0.47 0.76
C TYR A 33 1.31 -1.41 0.69
N CYS A 34 2.04 -1.38 -0.43
CA CYS A 34 3.23 -2.22 -0.62
C CYS A 34 4.30 -1.86 0.42
N GLN A 35 4.62 -0.57 0.56
CA GLN A 35 5.59 -0.08 1.54
C GLN A 35 5.18 -0.42 2.97
N TYR A 36 3.89 -0.26 3.30
CA TYR A 36 3.38 -0.61 4.62
C TYR A 36 3.54 -2.10 4.93
N ARG A 37 3.26 -2.97 3.96
CA ARG A 37 3.41 -4.43 4.12
C ARG A 37 4.88 -4.85 4.23
N GLN A 38 5.78 -4.26 3.43
CA GLN A 38 7.23 -4.48 3.55
C GLN A 38 7.73 -4.05 4.93
N GLY A 39 7.36 -2.84 5.36
CA GLY A 39 7.73 -2.31 6.65
C GLY A 39 7.21 -3.16 7.81
N CYS A 40 5.99 -3.69 7.73
CA CYS A 40 5.48 -4.63 8.73
C CYS A 40 6.29 -5.94 8.78
N ASP A 41 6.69 -6.45 7.62
CA ASP A 41 7.50 -7.65 7.51
C ASP A 41 8.91 -7.48 8.08
N TYR A 42 9.41 -6.26 8.09
CA TYR A 42 10.71 -5.94 8.67
C TYR A 42 10.63 -5.65 10.18
N LEU A 43 9.70 -4.81 10.60
CA LEU A 43 9.66 -4.24 11.96
C LEU A 43 8.97 -5.13 12.99
N PHE A 44 8.03 -5.98 12.56
CA PHE A 44 7.15 -6.68 13.50
C PHE A 44 7.35 -8.19 13.48
N PRO A 45 7.07 -8.89 14.61
CA PRO A 45 6.99 -10.35 14.61
C PRO A 45 5.76 -10.84 13.83
N LEU A 46 5.78 -12.10 13.40
CA LEU A 46 4.73 -12.71 12.58
C LEU A 46 3.31 -12.53 13.14
N SER A 47 3.14 -12.68 14.46
CA SER A 47 1.84 -12.53 15.13
C SER A 47 1.23 -11.14 14.94
N VAL A 48 2.06 -10.09 14.94
CA VAL A 48 1.64 -8.72 14.70
C VAL A 48 1.37 -8.49 13.22
N ARG A 49 2.21 -9.03 12.31
CA ARG A 49 1.99 -8.94 10.86
C ARG A 49 0.63 -9.47 10.44
N GLN A 50 0.22 -10.61 11.00
CA GLN A 50 -1.07 -11.25 10.73
C GLN A 50 -2.27 -10.47 11.30
N SER A 51 -2.03 -9.62 12.31
CA SER A 51 -3.07 -8.79 12.91
C SER A 51 -3.37 -7.51 12.12
N VAL A 52 -2.44 -7.05 11.26
CA VAL A 52 -2.61 -5.87 10.41
C VAL A 52 -3.56 -6.19 9.27
N ARG A 53 -4.72 -5.53 9.27
CA ARG A 53 -5.76 -5.69 8.26
C ARG A 53 -5.63 -4.62 7.19
N LEU A 54 -6.14 -4.89 5.99
CA LEU A 54 -6.24 -3.91 4.90
C LEU A 54 -6.89 -2.58 5.34
N PHE A 55 -7.92 -2.65 6.18
CA PHE A 55 -8.59 -1.46 6.71
C PHE A 55 -7.67 -0.60 7.58
N ASP A 56 -6.75 -1.20 8.35
CA ASP A 56 -5.80 -0.47 9.19
C ASP A 56 -4.78 0.29 8.31
N ILE A 57 -4.39 -0.32 7.18
CA ILE A 57 -3.50 0.29 6.19
C ILE A 57 -4.20 1.46 5.49
N LEU A 58 -5.47 1.29 5.08
CA LEU A 58 -6.27 2.37 4.51
C LEU A 58 -6.42 3.54 5.48
N ASN A 59 -6.75 3.26 6.74
CA ASN A 59 -6.90 4.31 7.74
C ASN A 59 -5.57 5.05 7.99
N SER A 60 -4.45 4.34 7.96
CA SER A 60 -3.12 4.95 8.07
C SER A 60 -2.80 5.85 6.88
N PHE A 61 -3.18 5.44 5.66
CA PHE A 61 -3.02 6.26 4.46
C PHE A 61 -3.81 7.56 4.54
N LEU A 62 -5.09 7.47 4.91
CA LEU A 62 -5.97 8.63 5.09
C LEU A 62 -5.43 9.57 6.19
N THR A 63 -4.92 9.00 7.29
CA THR A 63 -4.29 9.80 8.36
C THR A 63 -3.05 10.55 7.86
N CYS A 64 -2.19 9.93 7.03
CA CYS A 64 -1.02 10.61 6.47
C CYS A 64 -1.42 11.79 5.58
N ILE A 65 -2.50 11.62 4.80
CA ILE A 65 -3.06 12.66 3.94
C ILE A 65 -3.63 13.82 4.78
N GLU A 66 -4.48 13.51 5.76
CA GLU A 66 -5.09 14.53 6.64
C GLU A 66 -4.04 15.32 7.43
N MET A 67 -3.00 14.64 7.93
CA MET A 67 -1.92 15.29 8.67
C MET A 67 -0.93 16.04 7.77
N GLY A 68 -0.99 15.84 6.45
CA GLY A 68 -0.05 16.37 5.47
C GLY A 68 1.39 15.87 5.67
N LYS A 69 1.57 14.70 6.30
CA LYS A 69 2.90 14.12 6.59
C LYS A 69 2.82 12.63 6.93
N PRO A 70 3.91 11.87 6.70
CA PRO A 70 3.95 10.47 7.12
C PRO A 70 3.88 10.31 8.64
N THR A 71 3.18 9.27 9.09
CA THR A 71 3.20 8.85 10.50
C THR A 71 4.60 8.41 10.95
N ILE A 72 4.85 8.37 12.26
CA ILE A 72 6.13 7.88 12.80
C ILE A 72 6.40 6.45 12.33
N LEU A 73 5.37 5.60 12.35
CA LEU A 73 5.49 4.24 11.88
C LEU A 73 5.93 4.19 10.41
N MET A 74 5.32 5.00 9.54
CA MET A 74 5.71 5.07 8.13
C MET A 74 7.15 5.52 7.94
N LYS A 75 7.61 6.52 8.72
CA LYS A 75 9.01 6.96 8.69
C LYS A 75 9.98 5.85 9.10
N LEU A 76 9.62 5.05 10.10
CA LEU A 76 10.42 3.90 10.52
C LEU A 76 10.42 2.80 9.46
N MET A 77 9.29 2.59 8.76
CA MET A 77 9.21 1.65 7.66
C MET A 77 10.14 2.05 6.50
N TRP A 78 10.15 3.34 6.14
CA TRP A 78 11.01 3.87 5.07
C TRP A 78 12.51 3.88 5.42
N GLN A 79 12.85 4.15 6.67
CA GLN A 79 14.27 4.17 7.10
C GLN A 79 14.96 2.80 7.07
N ASP A 80 14.20 1.70 7.02
CA ASP A 80 14.71 0.35 7.26
C ASP A 80 14.36 -0.65 6.13
N VAL A 81 13.62 -0.24 5.09
CA VAL A 81 13.41 -1.05 3.87
C VAL A 81 14.61 -0.86 2.95
N VAL A 82 15.67 -1.65 3.18
CA VAL A 82 16.84 -1.68 2.31
C VAL A 82 16.70 -2.80 1.29
N GLY A 83 16.55 -2.45 0.01
CA GLY A 83 16.60 -3.40 -1.10
C GLY A 83 17.96 -4.12 -1.20
N PRO A 84 18.00 -5.41 -1.60
CA PRO A 84 19.25 -6.16 -1.70
C PRO A 84 20.15 -5.68 -2.85
N THR A 85 19.63 -4.87 -3.78
CA THR A 85 20.38 -4.25 -4.88
C THR A 85 20.23 -2.73 -4.92
N LEU A 86 21.21 -2.04 -5.53
CA LEU A 86 21.16 -0.58 -5.72
C LEU A 86 19.95 -0.12 -6.54
N ALA A 87 19.49 -0.94 -7.50
CA ALA A 87 18.32 -0.61 -8.32
C ALA A 87 17.02 -0.69 -7.52
N GLU A 88 16.88 -1.69 -6.65
CA GLU A 88 15.72 -1.78 -5.74
C GLU A 88 15.76 -0.65 -4.72
N TYR A 89 16.94 -0.31 -4.20
CA TYR A 89 17.12 0.84 -3.32
C TYR A 89 16.66 2.17 -3.97
N GLN A 90 17.07 2.43 -5.21
CA GLN A 90 16.65 3.63 -5.95
C GLN A 90 15.15 3.65 -6.25
N ALA A 91 14.56 2.48 -6.54
CA ALA A 91 13.13 2.37 -6.78
C ALA A 91 12.32 2.61 -5.49
N ASP A 92 12.80 2.13 -4.35
CA ASP A 92 12.20 2.37 -3.04
C ASP A 92 12.30 3.86 -2.67
N GLU A 93 13.48 4.49 -2.80
CA GLU A 93 13.65 5.94 -2.56
C GLU A 93 12.70 6.79 -3.41
N GLN A 94 12.53 6.47 -4.70
CA GLN A 94 11.61 7.19 -5.58
C GLN A 94 10.14 7.06 -5.13
N ILE A 95 9.75 5.88 -4.63
CA ILE A 95 8.40 5.65 -4.10
C ILE A 95 8.20 6.44 -2.80
N GLU A 96 9.20 6.44 -1.92
CA GLU A 96 9.17 7.19 -0.66
C GLU A 96 9.10 8.70 -0.88
N GLU A 97 9.93 9.24 -1.78
CA GLU A 97 9.90 10.65 -2.16
C GLU A 97 8.54 11.03 -2.76
N LYS A 98 7.99 10.19 -3.66
CA LYS A 98 6.66 10.39 -4.25
C LYS A 98 5.57 10.36 -3.19
N LEU A 99 5.61 9.44 -2.22
CA LEU A 99 4.65 9.36 -1.12
C LEU A 99 4.78 10.58 -0.21
N TRP A 100 6.00 10.99 0.12
CA TRP A 100 6.26 12.17 0.93
C TRP A 100 5.72 13.44 0.28
N SER A 101 6.06 13.69 -0.99
CA SER A 101 5.59 14.87 -1.72
C SER A 101 4.06 14.88 -1.82
N SER A 102 3.47 13.73 -2.13
CA SER A 102 2.03 13.53 -2.22
C SER A 102 1.29 13.89 -0.92
N PHE A 103 1.85 13.59 0.25
CA PHE A 103 1.24 13.99 1.52
C PHE A 103 1.41 15.47 1.81
N VAL A 104 2.57 16.05 1.50
CA VAL A 104 2.91 17.44 1.86
C VAL A 104 2.29 18.47 0.92
N GLU A 105 2.15 18.16 -0.37
CA GLU A 105 1.68 19.09 -1.40
C GLU A 105 0.17 19.32 -1.37
N GLY A 106 -0.59 18.50 -0.64
CA GLY A 106 -2.01 18.74 -0.35
C GLY A 106 -2.98 18.48 -1.52
N ASP A 107 -2.49 18.18 -2.72
CA ASP A 107 -3.31 17.88 -3.91
C ASP A 107 -4.21 16.65 -3.74
N LEU A 108 -3.79 15.68 -2.91
CA LEU A 108 -4.60 14.49 -2.62
C LEU A 108 -5.81 14.74 -1.73
N ASN A 109 -5.83 15.81 -0.92
CA ASN A 109 -7.00 16.14 -0.12
C ASN A 109 -8.21 16.44 -1.01
N GLN A 110 -7.99 17.00 -2.20
CA GLN A 110 -9.08 17.32 -3.13
C GLN A 110 -9.56 16.10 -3.91
N THR A 111 -8.69 15.12 -4.14
CA THR A 111 -9.05 13.90 -4.90
C THR A 111 -9.63 12.81 -4.01
N ILE A 112 -9.31 12.79 -2.71
CA ILE A 112 -9.76 11.71 -1.81
C ILE A 112 -11.26 11.74 -1.55
N ASP A 113 -11.85 12.94 -1.45
CA ASP A 113 -13.29 13.16 -1.26
C ASP A 113 -14.13 12.61 -2.42
N HIS A 114 -13.50 12.40 -3.57
CA HIS A 114 -14.14 11.90 -4.79
C HIS A 114 -13.52 10.59 -5.29
N TRP A 115 -12.60 10.01 -4.52
CA TRP A 115 -11.83 8.84 -4.94
C TRP A 115 -12.72 7.64 -5.27
N ASP A 116 -13.74 7.38 -4.46
CA ASP A 116 -14.64 6.25 -4.68
C ASP A 116 -15.72 6.55 -5.76
N LEU A 117 -15.77 7.75 -6.35
CA LEU A 117 -16.86 8.14 -7.24
C LEU A 117 -16.34 8.50 -8.63
N THR A 118 -16.21 7.49 -9.51
CA THR A 118 -15.99 7.75 -10.94
C THR A 118 -17.30 7.60 -11.71
N ARG A 119 -17.78 8.70 -12.31
CA ARG A 119 -18.99 8.66 -13.15
C ARG A 119 -18.67 8.08 -14.54
N ARG A 120 -19.48 7.13 -14.98
CA ARG A 120 -19.41 6.57 -16.33
C ARG A 120 -20.24 7.41 -17.32
N PRO A 121 -19.97 7.29 -18.63
CA PRO A 121 -20.70 8.03 -19.68
C PRO A 121 -22.21 7.76 -19.70
N ASP A 122 -22.65 6.62 -19.14
CA ASP A 122 -24.05 6.21 -19.03
C ASP A 122 -24.76 6.77 -17.78
N GLY A 123 -24.08 7.57 -16.95
CA GLY A 123 -24.60 8.13 -15.71
C GLY A 123 -24.50 7.20 -14.49
N SER A 124 -23.98 5.98 -14.65
CA SER A 124 -23.69 5.08 -13.52
C SER A 124 -22.41 5.50 -12.78
N VAL A 125 -22.27 5.02 -11.55
CA VAL A 125 -21.12 5.32 -10.68
C VAL A 125 -20.27 4.06 -10.52
N ASN A 126 -18.97 4.18 -10.76
CA ASN A 126 -17.97 3.18 -10.45
C ASN A 126 -17.37 3.46 -9.07
N LEU A 127 -17.39 2.44 -8.20
CA LEU A 127 -16.82 2.49 -6.85
C LEU A 127 -15.37 2.00 -6.86
N VAL A 128 -14.46 2.90 -7.24
CA VAL A 128 -13.05 2.56 -7.50
C VAL A 128 -12.36 2.05 -6.24
N LEU A 129 -12.57 2.70 -5.10
CA LEU A 129 -11.98 2.28 -3.82
C LEU A 129 -12.53 0.91 -3.41
N ARG A 130 -13.85 0.71 -3.53
CA ARG A 130 -14.45 -0.59 -3.21
C ARG A 130 -13.88 -1.72 -4.05
N GLU A 131 -13.73 -1.50 -5.36
CA GLU A 131 -13.13 -2.49 -6.27
C GLU A 131 -11.68 -2.76 -5.88
N LEU A 132 -10.88 -1.72 -5.65
CA LEU A 132 -9.48 -1.85 -5.26
C LEU A 132 -9.31 -2.62 -3.95
N LEU A 133 -10.10 -2.31 -2.93
CA LEU A 133 -10.05 -3.03 -1.65
C LEU A 133 -10.47 -4.49 -1.80
N THR A 134 -11.40 -4.78 -2.72
CA THR A 134 -11.82 -6.16 -3.01
C THR A 134 -10.69 -6.96 -3.66
N ASP A 135 -10.02 -6.37 -4.66
CA ASP A 135 -8.87 -7.01 -5.32
C ASP A 135 -7.72 -7.23 -4.33
N LEU A 136 -7.39 -6.23 -3.51
CA LEU A 136 -6.36 -6.34 -2.48
C LEU A 136 -6.70 -7.43 -1.46
N ALA A 137 -7.95 -7.50 -0.99
CA ALA A 137 -8.38 -8.52 -0.03
C ALA A 137 -8.27 -9.95 -0.60
N GLN A 138 -8.56 -10.15 -1.89
CA GLN A 138 -8.39 -11.45 -2.55
C GLN A 138 -6.91 -11.87 -2.61
N LEU A 139 -6.02 -10.92 -2.93
CA LEU A 139 -4.58 -11.16 -2.92
C LEU A 139 -4.06 -11.42 -1.50
N GLU A 140 -4.54 -10.69 -0.49
CA GLU A 140 -4.19 -10.91 0.93
C GLU A 140 -4.64 -12.28 1.44
N GLN A 141 -5.84 -12.74 1.07
CA GLN A 141 -6.33 -14.05 1.49
C GLN A 141 -5.41 -15.16 0.97
N THR A 142 -4.96 -15.05 -0.27
CA THR A 142 -3.99 -15.99 -0.86
C THR A 142 -2.64 -15.94 -0.14
N TYR A 143 -2.21 -14.76 0.27
CA TYR A 143 -0.98 -14.55 1.05
C TYR A 143 -1.06 -15.16 2.46
N LEU A 144 -2.13 -14.90 3.21
CA LEU A 144 -2.33 -15.41 4.57
C LEU A 144 -2.41 -16.94 4.60
N LEU A 145 -3.07 -17.55 3.60
CA LEU A 145 -3.11 -19.01 3.45
C LEU A 145 -1.71 -19.61 3.26
N LYS A 146 -0.84 -18.96 2.48
CA LYS A 146 0.54 -19.42 2.26
C LYS A 146 1.40 -19.30 3.52
N ILE A 147 1.23 -18.23 4.30
CA ILE A 147 1.95 -18.04 5.58
C ILE A 147 1.56 -19.12 6.60
N ALA A 148 0.27 -19.44 6.70
CA ALA A 148 -0.22 -20.45 7.62
C ALA A 148 0.30 -21.86 7.26
N GLN A 149 0.63 -22.12 5.99
CA GLN A 149 1.18 -23.40 5.53
C GLN A 149 2.70 -23.53 5.77
N THR A 150 3.43 -22.42 5.82
CA THR A 150 4.89 -22.41 6.00
C THR A 150 5.34 -22.36 7.46
N ASN A 151 4.44 -22.05 8.40
CA ASN A 151 4.71 -22.03 9.85
C ASN A 151 3.54 -22.67 10.62
N PRO A 152 3.53 -24.01 10.78
CA PRO A 152 2.51 -24.71 11.59
C PRO A 152 2.64 -24.47 13.09
#